data_AF-A0A1B2YLY6-F1
#
_entry.id   AF-A0A1B2YLY6-F1
#
_cell.length_a   1.000
_cell.length_b   1.000
_cell.length_c   1.000
_cell.angle_alpha   90.00
_cell.angle_beta   90.00
_cell.angle_gamma   90.00
#
_symmetry.space_group_name_H-M   'P 1'
#
loop_
_entity.id
_entity.type
_entity.pdbx_description
1 polymer ?
#
loop_
_entity_poly.entity_id
_entity_poly.type
_entity_poly.pdbx_seq_one_letter_code
_entity_poly.pdbx_strand_id
1 'polypeptide(L)'
;MKEITKWSITVALAGFLFGFDTVVISGANSPIKELWNLSPFMHGTFIMSMALWGTVAGSLLGGFPTKKLGRKKTLFWIGILFFVSAVGCSLAQDPYSFSAFRFIGGIGVGVSSVAAPIYISEISSESNRGKLGGLYQFWLVFGILIAFVSNWLLKGVDGTNDWRWMLGVEAIPALIYTLMVMKVPNSPRWLVLQKKDDAGAMLVLQKIYEGAGAAQSRLEEIKLDLQQTKTSENLFQKKYSKVLWLGFLIAFFNQLSGINFVLYYAPQILEQAGLGGSESLFNSIAIGIVNLIFTFIGVRLLDKLGRKQLIIIGSVGYIVSLIMVGICFQMQLSPALLLTFICTFVASHAIGQGAVIWVFISEIFPNRVRAYGQSWGTSTHWVFAAVITLVTPFFIDDKEGIMRDHLWNIYYFFAGMMVLQLLWAIIAMPETKGRTLEELEKELVTDA
;
A
#
# COMPACT_ATOMS: atom_id res chain seq x y z
N MET A 1 -26.88 -6.38 10.94
CA MET A 1 -26.22 -5.74 9.77
C MET A 1 -25.74 -4.29 9.94
N LYS A 2 -26.55 -3.30 10.39
CA LYS A 2 -26.15 -1.87 10.40
C LYS A 2 -24.85 -1.56 11.17
N GLU A 3 -24.59 -2.23 12.29
CA GLU A 3 -23.41 -1.98 13.13
C GLU A 3 -22.11 -2.55 12.55
N ILE A 4 -22.15 -3.76 11.96
CA ILE A 4 -20.99 -4.39 11.30
C ILE A 4 -20.48 -3.51 10.16
N THR A 5 -21.41 -2.98 9.35
CA THR A 5 -21.08 -2.08 8.25
C THR A 5 -20.41 -0.81 8.76
N LYS A 6 -20.93 -0.19 9.84
CA LYS A 6 -20.30 0.99 10.45
C LYS A 6 -18.90 0.71 10.97
N TRP A 7 -18.70 -0.40 11.68
CA TRP A 7 -17.38 -0.78 12.19
C TRP A 7 -16.40 -1.05 11.07
N SER A 8 -16.85 -1.74 10.02
CA SER A 8 -15.99 -2.08 8.89
C SER A 8 -15.62 -0.86 8.06
N ILE A 9 -16.56 0.08 7.83
CA ILE A 9 -16.25 1.39 7.23
C ILE A 9 -15.22 2.13 8.07
N THR A 10 -15.44 2.19 9.39
CA THR A 10 -14.52 2.87 10.31
C THR A 10 -13.11 2.29 10.24
N VAL A 11 -12.98 0.96 10.22
CA VAL A 11 -11.66 0.30 10.17
C VAL A 11 -11.03 0.48 8.78
N ALA A 12 -11.84 0.40 7.72
CA ALA A 12 -11.36 0.56 6.36
C ALA A 12 -10.87 1.99 6.05
N LEU A 13 -11.33 3.01 6.77
CA LEU A 13 -10.78 4.37 6.72
C LEU A 13 -9.29 4.45 7.09
N ALA A 14 -8.72 3.44 7.76
CA ALA A 14 -7.27 3.35 7.92
C ALA A 14 -6.55 3.30 6.56
N GLY A 15 -7.18 2.66 5.56
CA GLY A 15 -6.69 2.65 4.19
C GLY A 15 -6.66 4.06 3.60
N PHE A 16 -7.65 4.90 3.91
CA PHE A 16 -7.69 6.30 3.45
C PHE A 16 -6.48 7.09 3.92
N LEU A 17 -6.16 7.03 5.23
CA LEU A 17 -4.99 7.72 5.78
C LEU A 17 -3.70 7.24 5.13
N PHE A 18 -3.55 5.92 4.97
CA PHE A 18 -2.41 5.35 4.27
C PHE A 18 -2.31 5.87 2.82
N GLY A 19 -3.37 5.75 2.03
CA GLY A 19 -3.36 6.24 0.65
C GLY A 19 -3.05 7.74 0.55
N PHE A 20 -3.58 8.52 1.50
CA PHE A 20 -3.35 9.96 1.57
C PHE A 20 -1.88 10.28 1.88
N ASP A 21 -1.33 9.80 3.01
CA ASP A 21 0.06 10.03 3.43
C ASP A 21 1.09 9.58 2.37
N THR A 22 0.76 8.52 1.63
CA THR A 22 1.63 7.97 0.60
C THR A 22 1.88 8.95 -0.54
N VAL A 23 0.87 9.71 -0.97
CA VAL A 23 0.94 10.53 -2.20
C VAL A 23 0.96 12.03 -1.91
N VAL A 24 0.52 12.48 -0.73
CA VAL A 24 0.49 13.91 -0.39
C VAL A 24 1.87 14.59 -0.54
N ILE A 25 2.95 13.85 -0.27
CA ILE A 25 4.34 14.33 -0.45
C ILE A 25 4.64 14.81 -1.87
N SER A 26 3.91 14.32 -2.89
CA SER A 26 4.12 14.69 -4.30
C SER A 26 3.96 16.19 -4.57
N GLY A 27 3.04 16.87 -3.88
CA GLY A 27 2.85 18.32 -4.01
C GLY A 27 3.86 19.14 -3.20
N ALA A 28 4.44 18.54 -2.17
CA ALA A 28 5.42 19.17 -1.27
C ALA A 28 6.89 18.88 -1.66
N ASN A 29 7.12 17.94 -2.57
CA ASN A 29 8.43 17.44 -2.98
C ASN A 29 9.39 18.56 -3.41
N SER A 30 9.08 19.28 -4.50
CA SER A 30 9.95 20.35 -5.01
C SER A 30 10.07 21.54 -4.05
N PRO A 31 8.98 22.06 -3.44
CA PRO A 31 9.08 23.16 -2.48
C PRO A 31 9.99 22.88 -1.27
N ILE A 32 9.92 21.68 -0.69
CA ILE A 32 10.75 21.31 0.46
C ILE A 32 12.23 21.21 0.07
N LYS A 33 12.51 20.63 -1.10
CA LYS A 33 13.87 20.53 -1.64
C LYS A 33 14.52 21.90 -1.79
N GLU A 34 13.79 22.85 -2.37
CA GLU A 34 14.25 24.23 -2.59
C GLU A 34 14.42 24.99 -1.27
N LEU A 35 13.46 24.85 -0.34
CA LEU A 35 13.47 25.52 0.96
C LEU A 35 14.75 25.24 1.76
N TRP A 36 15.19 23.99 1.78
CA TRP A 36 16.37 23.56 2.56
C TRP A 36 17.62 23.31 1.71
N ASN A 37 17.57 23.62 0.40
CA ASN A 37 18.66 23.44 -0.56
C ASN A 37 19.37 22.08 -0.41
N LEU A 38 18.58 21.01 -0.36
CA LEU A 38 19.08 19.66 -0.09
C LEU A 38 19.79 19.09 -1.32
N SER A 39 20.91 18.40 -1.09
CA SER A 39 21.51 17.56 -2.13
C SER A 39 20.58 16.39 -2.47
N PRO A 40 20.68 15.79 -3.68
CA PRO A 40 19.78 14.72 -4.11
C PRO A 40 19.73 13.55 -3.12
N PHE A 41 20.89 13.15 -2.59
CA PHE A 41 20.96 12.07 -1.61
C PHE A 41 20.27 12.41 -0.29
N MET A 42 20.44 13.65 0.19
CA MET A 42 19.79 14.12 1.42
C MET A 42 18.27 14.24 1.23
N HIS A 43 17.84 14.74 0.07
CA HIS A 43 16.43 14.85 -0.30
C HIS A 43 15.75 13.48 -0.35
N GLY A 44 16.37 12.52 -1.04
CA GLY A 44 15.87 11.14 -1.12
C GLY A 44 15.80 10.46 0.25
N THR A 45 16.82 10.65 1.09
CA THR A 45 16.91 10.03 2.41
C THR A 45 15.91 10.63 3.39
N PHE A 46 15.95 11.95 3.60
CA PHE A 46 15.22 12.60 4.68
C PHE A 46 13.78 12.95 4.31
N ILE A 47 13.52 13.33 3.06
CA ILE A 47 12.21 13.86 2.64
C ILE A 47 11.36 12.76 2.01
N MET A 48 11.91 12.01 1.05
CA MET A 48 11.11 11.11 0.22
C MET A 48 10.96 9.71 0.82
N SER A 49 12.01 9.10 1.36
CA SER A 49 12.00 7.68 1.75
C SER A 49 11.72 7.38 3.22
N MET A 50 11.85 8.36 4.13
CA MET A 50 11.81 8.08 5.57
C MET A 50 10.48 7.49 6.05
N ALA A 51 9.35 7.92 5.48
CA ALA A 51 8.06 7.30 5.80
C ALA A 51 8.00 5.83 5.35
N LEU A 52 8.61 5.48 4.22
CA LEU A 52 8.67 4.09 3.77
C LEU A 52 9.56 3.24 4.67
N TRP A 53 10.66 3.80 5.18
CA TRP A 53 11.45 3.14 6.24
C TRP A 53 10.64 2.95 7.53
N GLY A 54 9.82 3.94 7.90
CA GLY A 54 8.82 3.80 8.95
C GLY A 54 7.84 2.66 8.66
N THR A 55 7.36 2.53 7.42
CA THR A 55 6.46 1.46 6.97
C THR A 55 7.11 0.08 7.04
N VAL A 56 8.40 -0.03 6.68
CA VAL A 56 9.18 -1.27 6.87
C VAL A 56 9.20 -1.65 8.34
N ALA A 57 9.57 -0.73 9.23
CA ALA A 57 9.59 -0.98 10.68
C ALA A 57 8.19 -1.34 11.22
N GLY A 58 7.17 -0.59 10.80
CA GLY A 58 5.79 -0.78 11.23
C GLY A 58 5.18 -2.11 10.75
N SER A 59 5.48 -2.54 9.52
CA SER A 59 4.96 -3.82 8.99
C SER A 59 5.62 -5.02 9.66
N LEU A 60 6.93 -4.97 9.91
CA LEU A 60 7.67 -6.02 10.64
C LEU A 60 7.21 -6.14 12.10
N LEU A 61 6.98 -5.01 12.77
CA LEU A 61 6.62 -4.99 14.19
C LEU A 61 5.11 -5.01 14.45
N GLY A 62 4.27 -4.76 13.45
CA GLY A 62 2.83 -4.54 13.59
C GLY A 62 2.03 -5.74 14.12
N GLY A 63 2.58 -6.95 14.01
CA GLY A 63 2.02 -8.15 14.63
C GLY A 63 2.07 -8.15 16.16
N PHE A 64 3.04 -7.46 16.76
CA PHE A 64 3.20 -7.39 18.22
C PHE A 64 2.11 -6.56 18.92
N PRO A 65 1.84 -5.29 18.54
CA PRO A 65 0.80 -4.47 19.19
C PRO A 65 -0.59 -5.08 19.00
N THR A 66 -0.89 -5.66 17.83
CA THR A 66 -2.20 -6.29 17.57
C THR A 66 -2.47 -7.49 18.47
N LYS A 67 -1.42 -8.25 18.85
CA LYS A 67 -1.51 -9.34 19.83
C LYS A 67 -1.61 -8.82 21.26
N LYS A 68 -0.70 -7.93 21.69
CA LYS A 68 -0.59 -7.48 23.10
C LYS A 68 -1.67 -6.47 23.51
N LEU A 69 -1.88 -5.42 22.71
CA LEU A 69 -2.82 -4.34 22.99
C LEU A 69 -4.24 -4.66 22.50
N GLY A 70 -4.35 -5.52 21.49
CA GLY A 70 -5.57 -5.79 20.76
C GLY A 70 -5.74 -4.88 19.56
N ARG A 71 -6.54 -5.34 18.60
CA ARG A 71 -6.70 -4.69 17.29
C ARG A 71 -7.28 -3.29 17.40
N LYS A 72 -8.35 -3.10 18.19
CA LYS A 72 -8.98 -1.78 18.44
C LYS A 72 -7.97 -0.76 18.94
N LYS A 73 -7.23 -1.09 20.01
CA LYS A 73 -6.25 -0.17 20.60
C LYS A 73 -5.10 0.13 19.63
N THR A 74 -4.71 -0.86 18.84
CA THR A 74 -3.68 -0.66 17.80
C THR A 74 -4.18 0.33 16.74
N LEU A 75 -5.39 0.16 16.22
CA LEU A 75 -6.01 1.09 15.26
C LEU A 75 -6.16 2.51 15.83
N PHE A 76 -6.49 2.64 17.11
CA PHE A 76 -6.55 3.94 17.78
C PHE A 76 -5.18 4.64 17.81
N TRP A 77 -4.12 3.92 18.20
CA TRP A 77 -2.77 4.48 18.19
C TRP A 77 -2.27 4.81 16.80
N ILE A 78 -2.63 4.04 15.77
CA ILE A 78 -2.33 4.37 14.38
C ILE A 78 -2.91 5.73 14.00
N GLY A 79 -4.17 6.00 14.35
CA GLY A 79 -4.78 7.31 14.10
C GLY A 79 -4.04 8.46 14.80
N ILE A 80 -3.56 8.24 16.02
CA ILE A 80 -2.71 9.19 16.74
C ILE A 80 -1.36 9.40 16.02
N LEU A 81 -0.72 8.33 15.55
CA LEU A 81 0.56 8.42 14.84
C LEU A 81 0.42 9.23 13.54
N PHE A 82 -0.66 9.02 12.77
CA PHE A 82 -0.97 9.84 11.59
C PHE A 82 -1.20 11.31 11.97
N PHE A 83 -1.99 11.57 13.01
CA PHE A 83 -2.23 12.94 13.48
C PHE A 83 -0.94 13.65 13.90
N VAL A 84 -0.10 13.00 14.71
CA VAL A 84 1.19 13.54 15.16
C VAL A 84 2.14 13.74 13.98
N SER A 85 2.17 12.80 13.03
CA SER A 85 2.96 12.93 11.80
C SER A 85 2.53 14.15 10.99
N ALA A 86 1.24 14.30 10.70
CA ALA A 86 0.71 15.40 9.89
C ALA A 86 0.98 16.77 10.53
N VAL A 87 0.66 16.92 11.82
CA VAL A 87 0.92 18.17 12.56
C VAL A 87 2.42 18.45 12.66
N GLY A 88 3.22 17.42 12.98
CA GLY A 88 4.67 17.54 13.10
C GLY A 88 5.34 17.93 11.79
N CYS A 89 4.95 17.31 10.66
CA CYS A 89 5.45 17.68 9.33
C CYS A 89 5.07 19.11 8.96
N SER A 90 3.84 19.53 9.26
CA SER A 90 3.36 20.89 9.01
C SER A 90 4.14 21.95 9.79
N LEU A 91 4.59 21.63 11.01
CA LEU A 91 5.33 22.53 11.89
C LEU A 91 6.86 22.41 11.78
N ALA A 92 7.38 21.42 11.04
CA ALA A 92 8.81 21.15 10.96
C ALA A 92 9.60 22.35 10.41
N GLN A 93 10.72 22.68 11.05
CA GLN A 93 11.56 23.82 10.67
C GLN A 93 12.84 23.40 9.93
N ASP A 94 13.19 22.12 10.02
CA ASP A 94 14.40 21.53 9.48
C ASP A 94 14.11 20.13 8.91
N PRO A 95 14.96 19.62 8.00
CA PRO A 95 14.74 18.33 7.35
C PRO A 95 14.77 17.14 8.32
N TYR A 96 15.47 17.23 9.44
CA TYR A 96 15.60 16.11 10.39
C TYR A 96 14.33 15.96 11.24
N SER A 97 13.79 17.05 11.76
CA SER A 97 12.50 17.02 12.47
C SER A 97 11.37 16.58 11.53
N PHE A 98 11.36 17.08 10.30
CA PHE A 98 10.43 16.63 9.26
C PHE A 98 10.51 15.12 9.03
N SER A 99 11.73 14.61 8.85
CA SER A 99 11.99 13.19 8.61
C SER A 99 11.55 12.32 9.79
N ALA A 100 11.80 12.77 11.03
CA ALA A 100 11.35 12.06 12.23
C ALA A 100 9.83 11.94 12.29
N PHE A 101 9.08 13.00 11.97
CA PHE A 101 7.62 12.94 11.92
C PHE A 101 7.11 12.03 10.78
N ARG A 102 7.72 12.10 9.59
CA ARG A 102 7.42 11.17 8.48
C ARG A 102 7.69 9.72 8.87
N PHE A 103 8.77 9.43 9.59
CA PHE A 103 9.06 8.10 10.11
C PHE A 103 7.95 7.59 11.04
N ILE A 104 7.47 8.44 11.95
CA ILE A 104 6.37 8.14 12.87
C ILE A 104 5.08 7.82 12.10
N GLY A 105 4.73 8.63 11.10
CA GLY A 105 3.58 8.38 10.21
C GLY A 105 3.74 7.06 9.45
N GLY A 106 4.93 6.80 8.93
CA GLY A 106 5.31 5.56 8.28
C GLY A 106 5.11 4.32 9.15
N ILE A 107 5.48 4.38 10.44
CA ILE A 107 5.17 3.29 11.38
C ILE A 107 3.65 3.07 11.43
N GLY A 108 2.87 4.15 11.51
CA GLY A 108 1.41 4.10 11.44
C GLY A 108 0.91 3.37 10.18
N VAL A 109 1.42 3.75 9.01
CA VAL A 109 1.14 3.10 7.72
C VAL A 109 1.43 1.61 7.77
N GLY A 110 2.65 1.23 8.15
CA GLY A 110 3.09 -0.17 8.22
C GLY A 110 2.24 -1.01 9.16
N VAL A 111 1.96 -0.53 10.38
CA VAL A 111 1.11 -1.27 11.32
C VAL A 111 -0.33 -1.33 10.81
N SER A 112 -0.83 -0.29 10.14
CA SER A 112 -2.20 -0.26 9.59
C SER A 112 -2.42 -1.31 8.50
N SER A 113 -1.40 -1.53 7.66
CA SER A 113 -1.43 -2.53 6.58
C SER A 113 -1.63 -3.96 7.08
N VAL A 114 -1.28 -4.21 8.35
CA VAL A 114 -1.45 -5.49 9.04
C VAL A 114 -2.72 -5.49 9.90
N ALA A 115 -2.91 -4.46 10.72
CA ALA A 115 -3.96 -4.42 11.73
C ALA A 115 -5.37 -4.31 11.14
N ALA A 116 -5.57 -3.49 10.10
CA ALA A 116 -6.90 -3.24 9.54
C ALA A 116 -7.46 -4.48 8.82
N PRO A 117 -6.73 -5.16 7.91
CA PRO A 117 -7.22 -6.38 7.27
C PRO A 117 -7.51 -7.51 8.27
N ILE A 118 -6.64 -7.70 9.27
CA ILE A 118 -6.86 -8.70 10.33
C ILE A 118 -8.16 -8.38 11.07
N TYR A 119 -8.34 -7.13 11.49
CA TYR A 119 -9.55 -6.77 12.23
C TYR A 119 -10.81 -6.97 11.38
N ILE A 120 -10.81 -6.52 10.12
CA ILE A 120 -11.92 -6.73 9.19
C ILE A 120 -12.24 -8.23 9.06
N SER A 121 -11.23 -9.09 8.94
CA SER A 121 -11.43 -10.55 8.84
C SER A 121 -12.03 -11.18 10.11
N GLU A 122 -11.73 -10.62 11.28
CA GLU A 122 -12.20 -11.11 12.60
C GLU A 122 -13.59 -10.59 12.98
N ILE A 123 -14.05 -9.49 12.37
CA ILE A 123 -15.40 -8.93 12.58
C ILE A 123 -16.34 -9.10 11.38
N SER A 124 -15.94 -9.89 10.38
CA SER A 124 -16.74 -10.18 9.18
C SER A 124 -17.26 -11.61 9.18
N SER A 125 -18.50 -11.78 8.69
CA SER A 125 -19.03 -13.09 8.32
C SER A 125 -18.39 -13.59 7.02
N GLU A 126 -18.44 -14.90 6.78
CA GLU A 126 -17.92 -15.51 5.53
C GLU A 126 -18.53 -14.87 4.27
N SER A 127 -19.83 -14.57 4.30
CA SER A 127 -20.56 -13.95 3.20
C SER A 127 -20.12 -12.51 2.87
N ASN A 128 -19.60 -11.76 3.85
CA ASN A 128 -19.29 -10.33 3.70
C ASN A 128 -17.78 -10.03 3.69
N ARG A 129 -16.92 -11.00 4.01
CA ARG A 129 -15.47 -10.81 4.16
C ARG A 129 -14.83 -10.19 2.91
N GLY A 130 -15.16 -10.68 1.72
CA GLY A 130 -14.62 -10.14 0.46
C GLY A 130 -15.02 -8.68 0.21
N LYS A 131 -16.31 -8.35 0.44
CA LYS A 131 -16.83 -6.99 0.29
C LYS A 131 -16.17 -6.00 1.24
N LEU A 132 -15.93 -6.42 2.48
CA LEU A 132 -15.31 -5.58 3.51
C LEU A 132 -13.80 -5.46 3.32
N GLY A 133 -13.11 -6.49 2.84
CA GLY A 133 -11.72 -6.41 2.42
C GLY A 133 -11.53 -5.43 1.26
N GLY A 134 -12.39 -5.48 0.24
CA GLY A 134 -12.40 -4.54 -0.87
C GLY A 134 -12.66 -3.08 -0.45
N LEU A 135 -13.32 -2.86 0.68
CA LEU A 135 -13.56 -1.52 1.22
C LEU A 135 -12.26 -0.84 1.69
N TYR A 136 -11.33 -1.60 2.27
CA TYR A 136 -10.01 -1.07 2.65
C TYR A 136 -9.23 -0.62 1.42
N GLN A 137 -9.21 -1.47 0.37
CA GLN A 137 -8.55 -1.13 -0.89
C GLN A 137 -9.18 0.11 -1.53
N PHE A 138 -10.52 0.22 -1.55
CA PHE A 138 -11.21 1.41 -2.03
C PHE A 138 -10.75 2.67 -1.28
N TRP A 139 -10.77 2.65 0.05
CA TRP A 139 -10.36 3.80 0.83
C TRP A 139 -8.91 4.18 0.59
N LEU A 140 -8.02 3.20 0.39
CA LEU A 140 -6.63 3.44 0.02
C LEU A 140 -6.51 4.21 -1.30
N VAL A 141 -7.09 3.69 -2.39
CA VAL A 141 -6.98 4.38 -3.70
C VAL A 141 -7.77 5.69 -3.74
N PHE A 142 -8.85 5.80 -2.95
CA PHE A 142 -9.57 7.05 -2.76
C PHE A 142 -8.74 8.07 -1.97
N GLY A 143 -7.98 7.64 -0.96
CA GLY A 143 -7.03 8.48 -0.23
C GLY A 143 -5.95 9.06 -1.15
N ILE A 144 -5.42 8.26 -2.07
CA ILE A 144 -4.46 8.71 -3.10
C ILE A 144 -5.08 9.81 -3.97
N LEU A 145 -6.31 9.61 -4.46
CA LEU A 145 -7.01 10.63 -5.25
C LEU A 145 -7.22 11.93 -4.45
N ILE A 146 -7.68 11.81 -3.21
CA ILE A 146 -7.90 12.98 -2.35
C ILE A 146 -6.59 13.68 -1.99
N ALA A 147 -5.46 12.98 -1.90
CA ALA A 147 -4.15 13.62 -1.77
C ALA A 147 -3.82 14.51 -2.97
N PHE A 148 -3.97 14.02 -4.21
CA PHE A 148 -3.76 14.85 -5.40
C PHE A 148 -4.71 16.06 -5.45
N VAL A 149 -5.99 15.85 -5.14
CA VAL A 149 -6.98 16.94 -5.07
C VAL A 149 -6.61 17.96 -3.99
N SER A 150 -6.18 17.50 -2.81
CA SER A 150 -5.78 18.39 -1.71
C SER A 150 -4.54 19.20 -2.06
N ASN A 151 -3.55 18.61 -2.73
CA ASN A 151 -2.36 19.32 -3.18
C ASN A 151 -2.72 20.42 -4.17
N TRP A 152 -3.61 20.14 -5.13
CA TRP A 152 -4.09 21.16 -6.06
C TRP A 152 -4.87 22.28 -5.36
N LEU A 153 -5.81 21.95 -4.47
CA LEU A 153 -6.63 22.95 -3.77
C LEU A 153 -5.84 23.82 -2.79
N LEU A 154 -4.77 23.28 -2.20
CA LEU A 154 -3.96 23.99 -1.21
C LEU A 154 -2.81 24.77 -1.84
N LYS A 155 -2.62 24.69 -3.17
CA LYS A 155 -1.66 25.52 -3.88
C LYS A 155 -2.13 26.97 -3.91
N GLY A 156 -1.28 27.90 -3.48
CA GLY A 156 -1.55 29.34 -3.45
C GLY A 156 -2.27 29.82 -2.18
N VAL A 157 -2.44 28.97 -1.17
CA VAL A 157 -3.11 29.35 0.09
C VAL A 157 -2.21 30.22 0.96
N ASP A 158 -0.93 29.87 1.07
CA ASP A 158 0.05 30.55 1.93
C ASP A 158 1.43 30.67 1.24
N GLY A 159 1.43 30.62 -0.10
CA GLY A 159 2.60 30.82 -0.95
C GLY A 159 3.73 29.83 -0.65
N THR A 160 4.81 30.31 -0.05
CA THR A 160 5.98 29.48 0.28
C THR A 160 5.67 28.39 1.32
N ASN A 161 4.60 28.54 2.09
CA ASN A 161 4.18 27.60 3.12
C ASN A 161 3.07 26.64 2.68
N ASP A 162 2.66 26.64 1.40
CA ASP A 162 1.63 25.73 0.90
C ASP A 162 1.90 24.26 1.28
N TRP A 163 3.17 23.83 1.20
CA TRP A 163 3.57 22.46 1.54
C TRP A 163 3.25 22.06 2.99
N ARG A 164 3.27 23.03 3.92
CA ARG A 164 2.92 22.79 5.33
C ARG A 164 1.44 22.47 5.46
N TRP A 165 0.59 23.14 4.70
CA TRP A 165 -0.84 22.90 4.65
C TRP A 165 -1.17 21.59 3.93
N MET A 166 -0.49 21.30 2.82
CA MET A 166 -0.62 20.05 2.08
C MET A 166 -0.42 18.83 2.99
N LEU A 167 0.65 18.82 3.79
CA LEU A 167 0.90 17.72 4.73
C LEU A 167 0.04 17.79 6.00
N GLY A 168 -0.23 19.01 6.49
CA GLY A 168 -0.99 19.21 7.73
C GLY A 168 -2.47 18.86 7.61
N VAL A 169 -3.06 18.94 6.41
CA VAL A 169 -4.51 18.69 6.21
C VAL A 169 -4.91 17.27 6.59
N GLU A 170 -3.99 16.30 6.53
CA GLU A 170 -4.22 14.91 6.95
C GLU A 170 -4.59 14.80 8.44
N ALA A 171 -4.18 15.76 9.28
CA ALA A 171 -4.52 15.78 10.70
C ALA A 171 -6.05 15.75 10.92
N ILE A 172 -6.84 16.34 10.02
CA ILE A 172 -8.31 16.37 10.11
C ILE A 172 -8.89 14.95 9.97
N PRO A 173 -8.71 14.22 8.85
CA PRO A 173 -9.22 12.86 8.73
C PRO A 173 -8.57 11.91 9.75
N ALA A 174 -7.31 12.11 10.15
CA ALA A 174 -6.66 11.29 11.17
C ALA A 174 -7.33 11.44 12.55
N LEU A 175 -7.70 12.66 12.94
CA LEU A 175 -8.44 12.91 14.17
C LEU A 175 -9.84 12.30 14.11
N ILE A 176 -10.57 12.53 13.00
CA ILE A 176 -11.91 11.95 12.80
C ILE A 176 -11.85 10.43 12.91
N TYR A 177 -10.90 9.79 12.22
CA TYR A 177 -10.68 8.36 12.28
C TYR A 177 -10.41 7.88 13.72
N THR A 178 -9.50 8.55 14.44
CA THR A 178 -9.17 8.23 15.83
C THR A 178 -10.40 8.26 16.73
N LEU A 179 -11.25 9.29 16.58
CA LEU A 179 -12.51 9.42 17.32
C LEU A 179 -13.52 8.32 16.96
N MET A 180 -13.60 7.94 15.68
CA MET A 180 -14.50 6.88 15.22
C MET A 180 -14.08 5.50 15.73
N VAL A 181 -12.77 5.19 15.74
CA VAL A 181 -12.24 3.89 16.23
C VAL A 181 -12.59 3.64 17.70
N MET A 182 -12.77 4.69 18.51
CA MET A 182 -13.20 4.52 19.91
C MET A 182 -14.55 3.79 20.04
N LYS A 183 -15.44 3.90 19.04
CA LYS A 183 -16.76 3.27 19.02
C LYS A 183 -16.76 1.82 18.51
N VAL A 184 -15.66 1.37 17.93
CA VAL A 184 -15.48 0.01 17.39
C VAL A 184 -15.27 -0.98 18.56
N PRO A 185 -15.83 -2.20 18.54
CA PRO A 185 -15.64 -3.18 19.62
C PRO A 185 -14.24 -3.81 19.60
N ASN A 186 -13.86 -4.51 20.66
CA ASN A 186 -12.68 -5.38 20.57
C ASN A 186 -12.99 -6.61 19.71
N SER A 187 -11.96 -7.16 19.06
CA SER A 187 -12.12 -8.38 18.28
C SER A 187 -12.56 -9.53 19.18
N PRO A 188 -13.60 -10.32 18.80
CA PRO A 188 -14.02 -11.48 19.57
C PRO A 188 -12.87 -12.47 19.79
N ARG A 189 -12.08 -12.69 18.74
CA ARG A 189 -10.92 -13.59 18.79
C ARG A 189 -9.90 -13.09 19.82
N TRP A 190 -9.60 -11.79 19.84
CA TRP A 190 -8.68 -11.24 20.85
C TRP A 190 -9.22 -11.32 22.28
N LEU A 191 -10.54 -11.12 22.47
CA LEU A 191 -11.19 -11.22 23.78
C LEU A 191 -11.06 -12.64 24.37
N VAL A 192 -11.29 -13.67 23.57
CA VAL A 192 -11.10 -15.08 24.00
C VAL A 192 -9.62 -15.36 24.23
N LEU A 193 -8.75 -15.05 23.25
CA LEU A 193 -7.35 -15.47 23.24
C LEU A 193 -6.50 -14.80 24.32
N GLN A 194 -6.68 -13.50 24.54
CA GLN A 194 -5.76 -12.69 25.36
C GLN A 194 -6.41 -12.24 26.67
N LYS A 195 -7.69 -11.88 26.61
CA LYS A 195 -8.44 -11.43 27.79
C LYS A 195 -9.13 -12.57 28.54
N LYS A 196 -9.25 -13.77 27.94
CA LYS A 196 -10.05 -14.90 28.45
C LYS A 196 -11.49 -14.47 28.79
N ASP A 197 -12.02 -13.56 28.00
CA ASP A 197 -13.34 -12.94 28.19
C ASP A 197 -14.34 -13.49 27.17
N ASP A 198 -14.84 -14.69 27.44
CA ASP A 198 -15.80 -15.37 26.58
C ASP A 198 -17.15 -14.65 26.53
N ALA A 199 -17.58 -14.06 27.66
CA ALA A 199 -18.82 -13.31 27.75
C ALA A 199 -18.77 -12.05 26.87
N GLY A 200 -17.69 -11.28 26.95
CA GLY A 200 -17.45 -10.13 26.09
C GLY A 200 -17.33 -10.52 24.61
N ALA A 201 -16.66 -11.63 24.30
CA ALA A 201 -16.57 -12.15 22.94
C ALA A 201 -17.94 -12.53 22.37
N MET A 202 -18.78 -13.20 23.18
CA MET A 202 -20.14 -13.59 22.81
C MET A 202 -21.01 -12.38 22.49
N LEU A 203 -20.94 -11.30 23.30
CA LEU A 203 -21.68 -10.06 23.03
C LEU A 203 -21.33 -9.43 21.67
N VAL A 204 -20.08 -9.57 21.23
CA VAL A 204 -19.66 -9.07 19.91
C VAL A 204 -20.10 -10.04 18.81
N LEU A 205 -19.95 -11.36 19.01
CA LEU A 205 -20.37 -12.38 18.04
C LEU A 205 -21.87 -12.35 17.77
N GLN A 206 -22.70 -12.13 18.78
CA GLN A 206 -24.16 -11.97 18.63
C GLN A 206 -24.55 -10.74 17.79
N LYS A 207 -23.67 -9.73 17.68
CA LYS A 207 -23.88 -8.58 16.79
C LYS A 207 -23.40 -8.85 15.35
N ILE A 208 -22.52 -9.83 15.17
CA ILE A 208 -21.95 -10.24 13.88
C ILE A 208 -22.82 -11.28 13.19
N TYR A 209 -23.22 -12.32 13.92
CA TYR A 209 -23.99 -13.46 13.42
C TYR A 209 -25.45 -13.33 13.85
N GLU A 210 -26.36 -13.53 12.90
CA GLU A 210 -27.79 -13.59 13.17
C GLU A 210 -28.13 -14.98 13.72
N GLY A 211 -28.52 -15.06 15.00
CA GLY A 211 -28.90 -16.31 15.68
C GLY A 211 -27.91 -16.75 16.78
N ALA A 212 -28.44 -17.05 17.98
CA ALA A 212 -27.64 -17.42 19.15
C ALA A 212 -26.78 -18.68 18.92
N GLY A 213 -27.29 -19.67 18.16
CA GLY A 213 -26.56 -20.89 17.84
C GLY A 213 -25.33 -20.66 16.95
N ALA A 214 -25.42 -19.75 15.98
CA ALA A 214 -24.30 -19.43 15.09
C ALA A 214 -23.17 -18.70 15.82
N ALA A 215 -23.50 -17.78 16.72
CA ALA A 215 -22.51 -17.09 17.55
C ALA A 215 -21.79 -18.06 18.51
N GLN A 216 -22.51 -19.00 19.12
CA GLN A 216 -21.95 -20.03 20.00
C GLN A 216 -21.02 -20.98 19.25
N SER A 217 -21.45 -21.49 18.10
CA SER A 217 -20.62 -22.36 17.25
C SER A 217 -19.29 -21.67 16.87
N ARG A 218 -19.34 -20.38 16.52
CA ARG A 218 -18.10 -19.61 16.23
C ARG A 218 -17.22 -19.39 17.45
N LEU A 219 -17.80 -19.20 18.63
CA LEU A 219 -17.02 -19.10 19.87
C LEU A 219 -16.26 -20.42 20.13
N GLU A 220 -16.91 -21.55 19.91
CA GLU A 220 -16.32 -22.88 20.07
C GLU A 220 -15.23 -23.17 19.05
N GLU A 221 -15.44 -22.82 17.77
CA GLU A 221 -14.39 -22.91 16.74
C GLU A 221 -13.13 -22.12 17.12
N ILE A 222 -13.28 -20.88 17.61
CA ILE A 222 -12.14 -20.06 18.06
C ILE A 222 -11.36 -20.76 19.19
N LYS A 223 -12.07 -21.49 20.07
CA LYS A 223 -11.47 -22.26 21.16
C LYS A 223 -10.82 -23.57 20.71
N LEU A 224 -11.32 -24.18 19.64
CA LEU A 224 -10.70 -25.37 19.05
C LEU A 224 -9.42 -25.02 18.28
N ASP A 225 -9.43 -23.93 17.51
CA ASP A 225 -8.25 -23.38 16.81
C ASP A 225 -7.04 -23.21 17.76
N LEU A 226 -7.30 -22.78 19.00
CA LEU A 226 -6.32 -22.59 20.07
C LEU A 226 -5.53 -23.87 20.41
N GLN A 227 -6.17 -25.03 20.34
CA GLN A 227 -5.55 -26.29 20.74
C GLN A 227 -4.59 -26.81 19.66
N GLN A 228 -4.79 -26.41 18.40
CA GLN A 228 -4.04 -26.92 17.25
C GLN A 228 -2.81 -26.07 16.87
N THR A 229 -2.66 -24.82 17.34
CA THR A 229 -1.61 -23.89 16.88
C THR A 229 -0.20 -24.12 17.46
N LYS A 230 0.17 -25.34 17.89
CA LYS A 230 1.40 -25.59 18.67
C LYS A 230 2.70 -25.78 17.86
N THR A 231 2.66 -25.96 16.54
CA THR A 231 3.87 -26.23 15.75
C THR A 231 4.26 -25.04 14.87
N SER A 232 5.24 -24.26 15.31
CA SER A 232 5.89 -23.23 14.51
C SER A 232 7.00 -23.86 13.67
N GLU A 233 6.77 -24.08 12.38
CA GLU A 233 7.84 -24.44 11.44
C GLU A 233 8.63 -23.19 10.98
N ASN A 234 9.92 -23.38 10.70
CA ASN A 234 10.78 -22.31 10.18
C ASN A 234 10.55 -22.12 8.67
N LEU A 235 10.29 -20.89 8.24
CA LEU A 235 10.06 -20.53 6.84
C LEU A 235 11.31 -20.66 5.97
N PHE A 236 12.51 -20.44 6.51
CA PHE A 236 13.75 -20.40 5.72
C PHE A 236 14.36 -21.78 5.42
N GLN A 237 13.52 -22.81 5.37
CA GLN A 237 13.93 -24.17 5.01
C GLN A 237 13.95 -24.34 3.50
N LYS A 238 14.85 -25.20 2.99
CA LYS A 238 15.05 -25.42 1.54
C LYS A 238 13.77 -25.81 0.81
N LYS A 239 12.87 -26.57 1.45
CA LYS A 239 11.55 -26.96 0.89
C LYS A 239 10.65 -25.76 0.51
N TYR A 240 10.83 -24.61 1.15
CA TYR A 240 10.06 -23.39 0.90
C TYR A 240 10.75 -22.41 -0.07
N SER A 241 11.91 -22.77 -0.63
CA SER A 241 12.69 -21.88 -1.51
C SER A 241 11.86 -21.37 -2.70
N LYS A 242 11.07 -22.24 -3.35
CA LYS A 242 10.26 -21.86 -4.51
C LYS A 242 9.20 -20.80 -4.15
N VAL A 243 8.47 -20.98 -3.05
CA VAL A 243 7.46 -20.00 -2.60
C VAL A 243 8.10 -18.69 -2.10
N LEU A 244 9.28 -18.76 -1.47
CA LEU A 244 10.06 -17.59 -1.06
C LEU A 244 10.50 -16.75 -2.27
N TRP A 245 11.00 -17.40 -3.33
CA TRP A 245 11.38 -16.72 -4.57
C TRP A 245 10.18 -16.14 -5.31
N LEU A 246 9.05 -16.85 -5.38
CA LEU A 246 7.81 -16.32 -5.97
C LEU A 246 7.34 -15.07 -5.22
N GLY A 247 7.31 -15.12 -3.89
CA GLY A 247 6.94 -13.98 -3.03
C GLY A 247 7.94 -12.81 -3.11
N PHE A 248 9.23 -13.10 -3.27
CA PHE A 248 10.25 -12.08 -3.50
C PHE A 248 10.09 -11.41 -4.86
N LEU A 249 9.98 -12.19 -5.94
CA LEU A 249 9.96 -11.69 -7.32
C LEU A 249 8.69 -10.87 -7.61
N ILE A 250 7.50 -11.30 -7.15
CA ILE A 250 6.27 -10.51 -7.31
C ILE A 250 6.40 -9.14 -6.61
N ALA A 251 6.98 -9.10 -5.41
CA ALA A 251 7.18 -7.87 -4.63
C ALA A 251 8.27 -6.97 -5.22
N PHE A 252 9.38 -7.57 -5.65
CA PHE A 252 10.48 -6.90 -6.33
C PHE A 252 10.00 -6.24 -7.62
N PHE A 253 9.40 -7.01 -8.54
CA PHE A 253 8.90 -6.45 -9.80
C PHE A 253 7.80 -5.41 -9.60
N ASN A 254 6.96 -5.54 -8.57
CA ASN A 254 5.96 -4.52 -8.26
C ASN A 254 6.62 -3.15 -8.00
N GLN A 255 7.70 -3.09 -7.24
CA GLN A 255 8.43 -1.86 -7.00
C GLN A 255 9.27 -1.41 -8.20
N LEU A 256 9.89 -2.36 -8.90
CA LEU A 256 10.68 -2.12 -10.11
C LEU A 256 9.79 -1.81 -11.34
N SER A 257 8.47 -1.78 -11.19
CA SER A 257 7.56 -1.18 -12.18
C SER A 257 7.67 0.34 -12.24
N GLY A 258 8.19 0.97 -11.18
CA GLY A 258 8.26 2.43 -11.06
C GLY A 258 6.95 3.09 -10.63
N ILE A 259 5.97 2.35 -10.09
CA ILE A 259 4.68 2.94 -9.69
C ILE A 259 4.83 4.06 -8.66
N ASN A 260 5.62 3.83 -7.61
CA ASN A 260 5.86 4.83 -6.57
C ASN A 260 6.64 6.03 -7.12
N PHE A 261 7.54 5.80 -8.07
CA PHE A 261 8.19 6.88 -8.80
C PHE A 261 7.16 7.75 -9.54
N VAL A 262 6.29 7.15 -10.34
CA VAL A 262 5.27 7.89 -11.08
C VAL A 262 4.30 8.62 -10.15
N LEU A 263 3.89 8.02 -9.03
CA LEU A 263 2.94 8.65 -8.10
C LEU A 263 3.57 9.77 -7.26
N TYR A 264 4.78 9.60 -6.74
CA TYR A 264 5.42 10.59 -5.87
C TYR A 264 5.99 11.77 -6.64
N TYR A 265 6.43 11.53 -7.86
CA TYR A 265 7.04 12.55 -8.71
C TYR A 265 6.09 13.02 -9.81
N ALA A 266 4.81 12.62 -9.79
CA ALA A 266 3.82 12.96 -10.83
C ALA A 266 3.79 14.45 -11.18
N PRO A 267 3.67 15.38 -10.20
CA PRO A 267 3.69 16.81 -10.50
C PRO A 267 5.02 17.26 -11.14
N GLN A 268 6.16 16.80 -10.60
CA GLN A 268 7.49 17.13 -11.14
C GLN A 268 7.68 16.61 -12.58
N ILE A 269 7.24 15.38 -12.86
CA ILE A 269 7.30 14.75 -14.18
C ILE A 269 6.49 15.57 -15.20
N LEU A 270 5.29 16.00 -14.81
CA LEU A 270 4.41 16.80 -15.67
C LEU A 270 4.96 18.22 -15.88
N GLU A 271 5.57 18.81 -14.85
CA GLU A 271 6.23 20.10 -14.94
C GLU A 271 7.44 20.05 -15.89
N GLN A 272 8.29 19.02 -15.79
CA GLN A 272 9.39 18.76 -16.71
C GLN A 272 8.92 18.51 -18.16
N ALA A 273 7.69 18.01 -18.35
CA ALA A 273 7.09 17.84 -19.66
C ALA A 273 6.52 19.16 -20.24
N GLY A 274 6.48 20.25 -19.47
CA GLY A 274 5.99 21.57 -19.90
C GLY A 274 4.65 22.01 -19.29
N LEU A 275 4.09 21.26 -18.34
CA LEU A 275 2.87 21.64 -17.60
C LEU A 275 3.25 22.25 -16.24
N GLY A 276 3.62 23.52 -16.20
CA GLY A 276 4.17 24.16 -15.00
C GLY A 276 3.16 24.43 -13.87
N GLY A 277 3.65 24.47 -12.62
CA GLY A 277 2.91 25.00 -11.47
C GLY A 277 1.58 24.29 -11.17
N SER A 278 0.48 25.05 -11.10
CA SER A 278 -0.85 24.51 -10.75
C SER A 278 -1.41 23.53 -11.79
N GLU A 279 -0.97 23.63 -13.05
CA GLU A 279 -1.41 22.71 -14.09
C GLU A 279 -0.88 21.30 -13.85
N SER A 280 0.37 21.13 -13.39
CA SER A 280 0.92 19.81 -13.03
C SER A 280 0.10 19.12 -11.93
N LEU A 281 -0.27 19.88 -10.89
CA LEU A 281 -1.06 19.38 -9.76
C LEU A 281 -2.47 19.00 -10.19
N PHE A 282 -3.11 19.84 -11.02
CA PHE A 282 -4.43 19.54 -11.58
C PHE A 282 -4.40 18.27 -12.44
N ASN A 283 -3.43 18.15 -13.35
CA ASN A 283 -3.29 16.99 -14.22
C ASN A 283 -2.94 15.70 -13.44
N SER A 284 -2.29 15.82 -12.28
CA SER A 284 -2.03 14.67 -11.39
C SER A 284 -3.32 14.08 -10.80
N ILE A 285 -4.42 14.85 -10.72
CA ILE A 285 -5.73 14.33 -10.32
C ILE A 285 -6.22 13.26 -11.31
N ALA A 286 -5.95 13.43 -12.61
CA ALA A 286 -6.32 12.44 -13.63
C ALA A 286 -5.68 11.08 -13.36
N ILE A 287 -4.42 11.07 -12.90
CA ILE A 287 -3.68 9.86 -12.50
C ILE A 287 -4.41 9.16 -11.34
N GLY A 288 -4.83 9.93 -10.33
CA GLY A 288 -5.61 9.41 -9.19
C GLY A 288 -6.98 8.82 -9.61
N ILE A 289 -7.69 9.50 -10.52
CA ILE A 289 -9.00 9.03 -11.03
C ILE A 289 -8.82 7.71 -11.78
N VAL A 290 -7.83 7.63 -12.67
CA VAL A 290 -7.52 6.41 -13.43
C VAL A 290 -7.14 5.28 -12.49
N ASN A 291 -6.30 5.54 -11.47
CA ASN A 291 -5.95 4.54 -10.47
C ASN A 291 -7.19 3.98 -9.76
N LEU A 292 -8.11 4.85 -9.32
CA LEU A 292 -9.34 4.45 -8.64
C LEU A 292 -10.24 3.58 -9.53
N ILE A 293 -10.52 4.03 -10.76
CA ILE A 293 -11.40 3.32 -11.70
C ILE A 293 -10.81 1.95 -12.04
N PHE A 294 -9.54 1.90 -12.43
CA PHE A 294 -8.91 0.68 -12.88
C PHE A 294 -8.59 -0.29 -11.75
N THR A 295 -8.46 0.17 -10.50
CA THR A 295 -8.36 -0.72 -9.34
C THR A 295 -9.63 -1.55 -9.19
N PHE A 296 -10.81 -0.94 -9.34
CA PHE A 296 -12.07 -1.68 -9.28
C PHE A 296 -12.26 -2.64 -10.45
N ILE A 297 -11.80 -2.27 -11.63
CA ILE A 297 -11.78 -3.16 -12.79
C ILE A 297 -10.84 -4.34 -12.49
N GLY A 298 -9.62 -4.07 -12.00
CA GLY A 298 -8.63 -5.07 -11.63
C GLY A 298 -9.16 -6.07 -10.61
N VAL A 299 -9.74 -5.61 -9.51
CA VAL A 299 -10.33 -6.49 -8.48
C VAL A 299 -11.44 -7.37 -9.05
N ARG A 300 -12.31 -6.85 -9.93
CA ARG A 300 -13.35 -7.66 -10.59
C ARG A 300 -12.78 -8.66 -11.60
N LEU A 301 -11.74 -8.28 -12.33
CA LEU A 301 -11.09 -9.15 -13.31
C LEU A 301 -10.24 -10.22 -12.64
N LEU A 302 -9.75 -10.00 -11.43
CA LEU A 302 -8.89 -10.93 -10.70
C LEU A 302 -9.57 -12.26 -10.44
N ASP A 303 -10.86 -12.24 -10.12
CA ASP A 303 -11.67 -13.45 -9.94
C ASP A 303 -12.06 -14.10 -11.28
N LYS A 304 -12.17 -13.30 -12.36
CA LYS A 304 -12.59 -13.79 -13.68
C LYS A 304 -11.45 -14.36 -14.52
N LEU A 305 -10.31 -13.67 -14.60
CA LEU A 305 -9.19 -14.01 -15.48
C LEU A 305 -8.08 -14.79 -14.76
N GLY A 306 -7.95 -14.62 -13.44
CA GLY A 306 -6.87 -15.25 -12.67
C GLY A 306 -5.66 -14.35 -12.51
N ARG A 307 -4.73 -14.77 -11.64
CA ARG A 307 -3.64 -13.93 -11.15
C ARG A 307 -2.52 -13.84 -12.18
N LYS A 308 -2.15 -14.98 -12.78
CA LYS A 308 -1.09 -15.05 -13.80
C LYS A 308 -1.48 -14.25 -15.04
N GLN A 309 -2.71 -14.42 -15.51
CA GLN A 309 -3.19 -13.74 -16.71
C GLN A 309 -3.22 -12.21 -16.54
N LEU A 310 -3.63 -11.71 -15.38
CA LEU A 310 -3.61 -10.27 -15.09
C LEU A 310 -2.21 -9.69 -15.02
N ILE A 311 -1.24 -10.41 -14.44
CA ILE A 311 0.16 -9.97 -14.47
C ILE A 311 0.68 -9.90 -15.90
N ILE A 312 0.36 -10.87 -16.75
CA ILE A 312 0.78 -10.86 -18.16
C ILE A 312 0.18 -9.65 -18.90
N ILE A 313 -1.14 -9.44 -18.80
CA ILE A 313 -1.83 -8.31 -19.44
C ILE A 313 -1.28 -6.97 -18.92
N GLY A 314 -1.14 -6.84 -17.60
CA GLY A 314 -0.57 -5.64 -16.98
C GLY A 314 0.87 -5.38 -17.42
N SER A 315 1.68 -6.43 -17.58
CA SER A 315 3.07 -6.30 -18.07
C SER A 315 3.14 -5.74 -19.48
N VAL A 316 2.28 -6.20 -20.39
CA VAL A 316 2.21 -5.64 -21.75
C VAL A 316 1.84 -4.16 -21.71
N GLY A 317 0.82 -3.81 -20.92
CA GLY A 317 0.41 -2.42 -20.73
C GLY A 317 1.52 -1.53 -20.16
N TYR A 318 2.30 -2.05 -19.19
CA TYR A 318 3.47 -1.36 -18.66
C TYR A 318 4.55 -1.11 -19.71
N ILE A 319 4.94 -2.15 -20.44
CA ILE A 319 6.03 -2.06 -21.42
C ILE A 319 5.69 -1.00 -22.47
N VAL A 320 4.49 -1.08 -23.05
CA VAL A 320 4.04 -0.13 -24.06
C VAL A 320 3.99 1.29 -23.49
N SER A 321 3.34 1.48 -22.35
CA SER A 321 3.18 2.82 -21.77
C SER A 321 4.51 3.45 -21.37
N LEU A 322 5.41 2.72 -20.69
CA LEU A 322 6.70 3.24 -20.25
C LEU A 322 7.63 3.57 -21.43
N ILE A 323 7.66 2.72 -22.46
CA ILE A 323 8.42 3.02 -23.69
C ILE A 323 7.89 4.31 -24.32
N MET A 324 6.56 4.44 -24.42
CA MET A 324 5.96 5.63 -25.01
C MET A 324 6.18 6.89 -24.16
N VAL A 325 6.16 6.81 -22.82
CA VAL A 325 6.57 7.93 -21.96
C VAL A 325 8.02 8.32 -22.21
N GLY A 326 8.93 7.35 -22.30
CA GLY A 326 10.33 7.61 -22.64
C GLY A 326 10.48 8.30 -23.99
N ILE A 327 9.77 7.84 -25.02
CA ILE A 327 9.74 8.48 -26.35
C ILE A 327 9.18 9.91 -26.27
N CYS A 328 8.12 10.13 -25.50
CA CYS A 328 7.54 11.46 -25.32
C CYS A 328 8.56 12.44 -24.75
N PHE A 329 9.35 12.03 -23.75
CA PHE A 329 10.44 12.84 -23.21
C PHE A 329 11.58 13.04 -24.21
N GLN A 330 12.01 11.96 -24.87
CA GLN A 330 13.14 12.01 -25.81
C GLN A 330 12.87 12.91 -27.02
N MET A 331 11.64 12.88 -27.54
CA MET A 331 11.22 13.66 -28.71
C MET A 331 10.48 14.95 -28.34
N GLN A 332 10.37 15.29 -27.04
CA GLN A 332 9.64 16.45 -26.54
C GLN A 332 8.21 16.55 -27.11
N LEU A 333 7.48 15.42 -27.09
CA LEU A 333 6.10 15.35 -27.58
C LEU A 333 5.13 16.07 -26.62
N SER A 334 3.89 16.26 -27.07
CA SER A 334 2.85 16.96 -26.33
C SER A 334 2.69 16.43 -24.88
N PRO A 335 2.58 17.31 -23.88
CA PRO A 335 2.35 16.91 -22.49
C PRO A 335 1.06 16.10 -22.29
N ALA A 336 0.04 16.37 -23.10
CA ALA A 336 -1.22 15.61 -23.06
C ALA A 336 -1.04 14.15 -23.51
N LEU A 337 -0.18 13.92 -24.51
CA LEU A 337 0.16 12.57 -24.97
C LEU A 337 0.95 11.82 -23.89
N LEU A 338 1.91 12.50 -23.25
CA LEU A 338 2.68 11.97 -22.13
C LEU A 338 1.76 11.57 -20.95
N LEU A 339 0.83 12.45 -20.56
CA LEU A 339 -0.15 12.16 -19.52
C LEU A 339 -1.02 10.95 -19.87
N THR A 340 -1.42 10.80 -21.14
CA THR A 340 -2.19 9.64 -21.61
C THR A 340 -1.44 8.33 -21.37
N PHE A 341 -0.12 8.30 -21.64
CA PHE A 341 0.69 7.12 -21.39
C PHE A 341 0.98 6.90 -19.90
N ILE A 342 1.14 7.96 -19.10
CA ILE A 342 1.22 7.83 -17.63
C ILE A 342 -0.08 7.23 -17.06
N CYS A 343 -1.25 7.70 -17.53
CA CYS A 343 -2.53 7.14 -17.14
C CYS A 343 -2.66 5.67 -17.59
N THR A 344 -2.21 5.34 -18.79
CA THR A 344 -2.18 3.94 -19.28
C THR A 344 -1.28 3.04 -18.43
N PHE A 345 -0.14 3.57 -18.00
CA PHE A 345 0.77 2.91 -17.06
C PHE A 345 0.08 2.63 -15.71
N VAL A 346 -0.57 3.63 -15.12
CA VAL A 346 -1.28 3.48 -13.84
C VAL A 346 -2.49 2.55 -13.96
N ALA A 347 -3.24 2.61 -15.06
CA ALA A 347 -4.31 1.66 -15.35
C ALA A 347 -3.80 0.21 -15.42
N SER A 348 -2.66 0.02 -16.09
CA SER A 348 -2.00 -1.29 -16.20
C SER A 348 -1.51 -1.79 -14.85
N HIS A 349 -1.00 -0.90 -14.00
CA HIS A 349 -0.65 -1.23 -12.61
C HIS A 349 -1.87 -1.68 -11.82
N ALA A 350 -2.95 -0.89 -11.85
CA ALA A 350 -4.13 -1.15 -11.06
C ALA A 350 -4.83 -2.47 -11.46
N ILE A 351 -4.82 -2.83 -12.76
CA ILE A 351 -5.33 -4.12 -13.23
C ILE A 351 -4.39 -5.27 -12.87
N GLY A 352 -3.08 -5.11 -13.08
CA GLY A 352 -2.10 -6.17 -12.91
C GLY A 352 -1.57 -6.24 -11.48
N GLN A 353 -0.39 -5.64 -11.30
CA GLN A 353 0.39 -5.73 -10.06
C GLN A 353 -0.36 -5.24 -8.82
N GLY A 354 -1.09 -4.12 -8.90
CA GLY A 354 -1.82 -3.53 -7.79
C GLY A 354 -2.94 -4.43 -7.24
N ALA A 355 -3.65 -5.15 -8.10
CA ALA A 355 -4.69 -6.09 -7.70
C ALA A 355 -4.11 -7.45 -7.26
N VAL A 356 -3.07 -7.94 -7.94
CA VAL A 356 -2.60 -9.32 -7.80
C VAL A 356 -1.63 -9.52 -6.64
N ILE A 357 -0.73 -8.56 -6.35
CA ILE A 357 0.41 -8.79 -5.44
C ILE A 357 -0.01 -9.35 -4.07
N TRP A 358 -0.95 -8.70 -3.39
CA TRP A 358 -1.35 -9.04 -2.04
C TRP A 358 -2.09 -10.38 -1.98
N VAL A 359 -2.94 -10.64 -2.97
CA VAL A 359 -3.69 -11.88 -3.10
C VAL A 359 -2.73 -13.05 -3.37
N PHE A 360 -1.84 -12.88 -4.35
CA PHE A 360 -0.88 -13.91 -4.74
C PHE A 360 0.07 -14.27 -3.58
N ILE A 361 0.62 -13.28 -2.88
CA ILE A 361 1.45 -13.52 -1.68
C ILE A 361 0.66 -14.30 -0.63
N SER A 362 -0.64 -14.04 -0.45
CA SER A 362 -1.45 -14.76 0.54
C SER A 362 -1.77 -16.22 0.17
N GLU A 363 -1.81 -16.53 -1.14
CA GLU A 363 -2.23 -17.82 -1.70
C GLU A 363 -1.06 -18.81 -1.88
N ILE A 364 0.15 -18.34 -2.19
CA ILE A 364 1.29 -19.23 -2.48
C ILE A 364 1.93 -19.86 -1.24
N PHE A 365 1.77 -19.27 -0.05
CA PHE A 365 2.40 -19.80 1.15
C PHE A 365 1.54 -20.86 1.85
N PRO A 366 2.15 -22.01 2.21
CA PRO A 366 1.51 -23.08 2.98
C PRO A 366 0.91 -22.60 4.29
N ASN A 367 -0.19 -23.23 4.73
CA ASN A 367 -0.89 -22.85 5.97
C ASN A 367 0.04 -22.74 7.19
N ARG A 368 1.02 -23.66 7.32
CA ARG A 368 1.96 -23.74 8.46
C ARG A 368 2.89 -22.52 8.59
N VAL A 369 3.29 -21.94 7.45
CA VAL A 369 4.27 -20.83 7.41
C VAL A 369 3.68 -19.55 6.80
N ARG A 370 2.38 -19.53 6.48
CA ARG A 370 1.70 -18.44 5.76
C ARG A 370 1.92 -17.08 6.40
N ALA A 371 1.76 -16.96 7.71
CA ALA A 371 1.90 -15.67 8.39
C ALA A 371 3.32 -15.09 8.22
N TYR A 372 4.34 -15.93 8.35
CA TYR A 372 5.73 -15.52 8.12
C TYR A 372 6.00 -15.23 6.64
N GLY A 373 5.46 -16.04 5.72
CA GLY A 373 5.61 -15.85 4.28
C GLY A 373 4.99 -14.55 3.78
N GLN A 374 3.79 -14.21 4.27
CA GLN A 374 3.15 -12.92 3.96
C GLN A 374 3.97 -11.74 4.50
N SER A 375 4.52 -11.86 5.72
CA SER A 375 5.42 -10.84 6.28
C SER A 375 6.67 -10.68 5.42
N TRP A 376 7.26 -11.77 4.92
CA TRP A 376 8.42 -11.75 4.04
C TRP A 376 8.14 -11.01 2.72
N GLY A 377 7.05 -11.37 2.02
CA GLY A 377 6.68 -10.72 0.76
C GLY A 377 6.36 -9.22 0.94
N THR A 378 5.61 -8.89 2.01
CA THR A 378 5.26 -7.50 2.34
C THR A 378 6.48 -6.68 2.71
N SER A 379 7.41 -7.23 3.51
CA SER A 379 8.64 -6.52 3.89
C SER A 379 9.55 -6.30 2.69
N THR A 380 9.66 -7.29 1.81
CA THR A 380 10.39 -7.17 0.54
C THR A 380 9.83 -6.01 -0.28
N HIS A 381 8.50 -5.94 -0.43
CA HIS A 381 7.83 -4.85 -1.13
C HIS A 381 8.19 -3.48 -0.54
N TRP A 382 8.09 -3.32 0.78
CA TRP A 382 8.36 -2.03 1.42
C TRP A 382 9.84 -1.63 1.42
N VAL A 383 10.75 -2.59 1.55
CA VAL A 383 12.20 -2.33 1.46
C VAL A 383 12.55 -1.82 0.07
N PHE A 384 12.09 -2.47 -1.00
CA PHE A 384 12.34 -1.98 -2.35
C PHE A 384 11.64 -0.64 -2.63
N ALA A 385 10.44 -0.41 -2.08
CA ALA A 385 9.78 0.90 -2.16
C ALA A 385 10.65 2.00 -1.54
N ALA A 386 11.17 1.77 -0.33
CA ALA A 386 12.02 2.71 0.38
C ALA A 386 13.34 2.97 -0.36
N VAL A 387 14.02 1.91 -0.82
CA VAL A 387 15.29 2.01 -1.53
C VAL A 387 15.13 2.76 -2.85
N ILE A 388 14.15 2.40 -3.69
CA ILE A 388 13.92 3.09 -4.97
C ILE A 388 13.60 4.56 -4.72
N THR A 389 12.69 4.85 -3.79
CA THR A 389 12.31 6.23 -3.47
C THR A 389 13.50 7.06 -2.95
N LEU A 390 14.41 6.44 -2.19
CA LEU A 390 15.63 7.06 -1.69
C LEU A 390 16.59 7.40 -2.82
N VAL A 391 16.84 6.46 -3.73
CA VAL A 391 17.83 6.67 -4.80
C VAL A 391 17.28 7.50 -5.96
N THR A 392 15.97 7.60 -6.15
CA THR A 392 15.36 8.31 -7.28
C THR A 392 15.89 9.74 -7.45
N PRO A 393 15.95 10.61 -6.42
CA PRO A 393 16.44 11.98 -6.60
C PRO A 393 17.85 12.05 -7.17
N PHE A 394 18.73 11.09 -6.84
CA PHE A 394 20.09 11.01 -7.40
C PHE A 394 20.10 10.89 -8.94
N PHE A 395 19.03 10.37 -9.53
CA PHE A 395 18.88 10.26 -10.98
C PHE A 395 18.16 11.46 -11.60
N ILE A 396 17.06 11.94 -10.97
CA ILE A 396 16.13 12.90 -11.59
C ILE A 396 16.36 14.36 -11.20
N ASP A 397 17.27 14.64 -10.28
CA ASP A 397 17.52 16.00 -9.81
C ASP A 397 17.91 16.94 -10.96
N ASP A 398 17.23 18.07 -11.10
CA ASP A 398 17.45 19.00 -12.22
C ASP A 398 18.84 19.63 -12.24
N LYS A 399 19.53 19.72 -11.09
CA LYS A 399 20.87 20.33 -10.97
C LYS A 399 21.96 19.28 -10.96
N GLU A 400 21.84 18.28 -10.10
CA GLU A 400 22.90 17.33 -9.77
C GLU A 400 22.60 15.88 -10.24
N GLY A 401 21.44 15.65 -10.85
CA GLY A 401 20.99 14.31 -11.23
C GLY A 401 21.82 13.72 -12.36
N ILE A 402 22.24 12.46 -12.22
CA ILE A 402 23.05 11.77 -13.24
C ILE A 402 22.29 11.60 -14.56
N MET A 403 20.95 11.49 -14.49
CA MET A 403 20.09 11.30 -15.66
C MET A 403 19.29 12.56 -16.02
N ARG A 404 19.66 13.74 -15.50
CA ARG A 404 18.93 15.01 -15.73
C ARG A 404 18.70 15.31 -17.21
N ASP A 405 19.71 15.05 -18.05
CA ASP A 405 19.69 15.35 -19.49
C ASP A 405 19.00 14.23 -20.31
N HIS A 406 18.77 13.07 -19.68
CA HIS A 406 18.30 11.84 -20.31
C HIS A 406 17.26 11.11 -19.45
N LEU A 407 16.28 11.84 -18.91
CA LEU A 407 15.24 11.31 -18.01
C LEU A 407 14.46 10.13 -18.59
N TRP A 408 14.32 10.06 -19.92
CA TRP A 408 13.70 8.93 -20.64
C TRP A 408 14.34 7.57 -20.31
N ASN A 409 15.63 7.54 -19.95
CA ASN A 409 16.35 6.31 -19.60
C ASN A 409 15.74 5.59 -18.39
N ILE A 410 15.15 6.34 -17.45
CA ILE A 410 14.50 5.76 -16.26
C ILE A 410 13.26 4.97 -16.68
N TYR A 411 12.47 5.52 -17.60
CA TYR A 411 11.28 4.83 -18.12
C TYR A 411 11.65 3.60 -18.95
N TYR A 412 12.73 3.66 -19.74
CA TYR A 412 13.25 2.49 -20.45
C TYR A 412 13.81 1.42 -19.51
N PHE A 413 14.47 1.83 -18.42
CA PHE A 413 14.89 0.90 -17.38
C PHE A 413 13.69 0.17 -16.75
N PHE A 414 12.66 0.91 -16.33
CA PHE A 414 11.43 0.29 -15.78
C PHE A 414 10.73 -0.58 -16.84
N ALA A 415 10.68 -0.16 -18.10
CA ALA A 415 10.13 -0.98 -19.18
C ALA A 415 10.90 -2.31 -19.33
N GLY A 416 12.23 -2.27 -19.28
CA GLY A 416 13.08 -3.47 -19.28
C GLY A 416 12.80 -4.41 -18.10
N MET A 417 12.61 -3.85 -16.91
CA MET A 417 12.20 -4.63 -15.73
C MET A 417 10.81 -5.27 -15.92
N MET A 418 9.89 -4.60 -16.61
CA MET A 418 8.57 -5.14 -16.92
C MET A 418 8.60 -6.21 -18.00
N VAL A 419 9.57 -6.18 -18.93
CA VAL A 419 9.87 -7.32 -19.81
C VAL A 419 10.32 -8.53 -18.99
N LEU A 420 11.22 -8.33 -18.02
CA LEU A 420 11.66 -9.43 -17.14
C LEU A 420 10.51 -9.98 -16.29
N GLN A 421 9.62 -9.12 -15.78
CA GLN A 421 8.40 -9.54 -15.10
C GLN A 421 7.50 -10.37 -16.02
N LEU A 422 7.29 -9.95 -17.27
CA LEU A 422 6.49 -10.68 -18.25
C LEU A 422 7.05 -12.08 -18.50
N LEU A 423 8.36 -12.18 -18.75
CA LEU A 423 9.04 -13.46 -18.94
C LEU A 423 8.90 -14.37 -17.72
N TRP A 424 9.15 -13.83 -16.53
CA TRP A 424 8.96 -14.55 -15.27
C TRP A 424 7.52 -15.02 -15.08
N ALA A 425 6.53 -14.18 -15.38
CA ALA A 425 5.12 -14.51 -15.24
C ALA A 425 4.70 -15.66 -16.17
N ILE A 426 5.21 -15.66 -17.41
CA ILE A 426 4.93 -16.72 -18.38
C ILE A 426 5.57 -18.04 -17.93
N ILE A 427 6.85 -18.00 -17.55
CA ILE A 427 7.68 -19.20 -17.36
C ILE A 427 7.53 -19.81 -15.96
N ALA A 428 7.48 -18.99 -14.91
CA ALA A 428 7.66 -19.44 -13.53
C ALA A 428 6.44 -19.19 -12.62
N MET A 429 5.64 -18.16 -12.88
CA MET A 429 4.48 -17.84 -12.03
C MET A 429 3.36 -18.87 -12.22
N PRO A 430 2.92 -19.58 -11.15
CA PRO A 430 1.77 -20.48 -11.20
C PRO A 430 0.45 -19.70 -11.25
N GLU A 431 -0.59 -20.30 -11.81
CA GLU A 431 -1.96 -19.80 -11.64
C GLU A 431 -2.54 -20.34 -10.33
N THR A 432 -3.09 -19.44 -9.52
CA THR A 432 -3.66 -19.75 -8.19
C THR A 432 -5.18 -19.71 -8.18
N LYS A 433 -5.81 -19.15 -9.22
CA LYS A 433 -7.27 -19.08 -9.34
C LYS A 433 -7.92 -20.46 -9.25
N GLY A 434 -8.85 -20.60 -8.30
CA GLY A 434 -9.70 -21.79 -8.17
C GLY A 434 -8.99 -23.02 -7.61
N ARG A 435 -7.76 -22.87 -7.09
CA ARG A 435 -6.97 -23.95 -6.51
C ARG A 435 -7.03 -23.91 -4.99
N THR A 436 -7.03 -25.08 -4.37
CA THR A 436 -6.96 -25.17 -2.91
C THR A 436 -5.54 -24.88 -2.42
N LEU A 437 -5.40 -24.48 -1.16
CA LEU A 437 -4.10 -24.19 -0.56
C LEU A 437 -3.24 -25.46 -0.46
N GLU A 438 -3.89 -26.59 -0.24
CA GLU A 438 -3.28 -27.91 -0.17
C GLU A 438 -2.77 -28.39 -1.53
N GLU A 439 -3.48 -28.09 -2.62
CA GLU A 439 -3.00 -28.34 -4.00
C GLU A 439 -1.76 -27.51 -4.32
N LEU A 440 -1.79 -26.21 -3.97
CA LEU A 440 -0.66 -25.31 -4.19
C LEU A 440 0.54 -25.72 -3.34
N GLU A 441 0.33 -26.15 -2.09
CA GLU A 441 1.39 -26.66 -1.23
C GLU A 441 2.10 -27.87 -1.86
N LYS A 442 1.35 -28.86 -2.36
CA LYS A 442 1.93 -30.04 -3.02
C LYS A 442 2.73 -29.72 -4.29
N GLU A 443 2.36 -28.68 -5.03
CA GLU A 443 3.07 -28.29 -6.26
C GLU A 443 4.28 -27.37 -5.99
N LEU A 444 4.18 -26.52 -4.98
CA LEU A 444 5.14 -25.45 -4.73
C LEU A 444 6.15 -25.79 -3.65
N VAL A 445 5.82 -26.70 -2.74
CA VAL A 445 6.73 -27.20 -1.71
C VAL A 445 7.29 -28.53 -2.19
N THR A 446 8.60 -28.60 -2.33
CA THR A 446 9.27 -29.87 -2.63
C THR A 446 9.25 -30.70 -1.36
N ASP A 447 8.64 -31.89 -1.40
CA ASP A 447 8.82 -32.87 -0.34
C ASP A 447 10.32 -33.15 -0.21
N ALA A 448 10.85 -32.92 0.99
CA ALA A 448 12.27 -33.05 1.30
C ALA A 448 12.71 -34.52 1.28
#